data_AF-A0A0J6W9V2-F1
#
_entry.id   AF-A0A0J6W9V2-F1
#
_cell.length_a   1.000
_cell.length_b   1.000
_cell.length_c   1.000
_cell.angle_alpha   90.00
_cell.angle_beta   90.00
_cell.angle_gamma   90.00
#
_symmetry.space_group_name_H-M   'P 1'
#
loop_
_entity.id
_entity.type
_entity.pdbx_description
1 polymer ?
#
loop_
_entity_poly.entity_id
_entity_poly.type
_entity_poly.pdbx_seq_one_letter_code
_entity_poly.pdbx_strand_id
1 'polypeptide(L)'
;MTRRLCTLAAALAVFASVAVLPGTAAADPYVEAVAGPAVSPAIGWTQLGLADRMDIVGANQPSDTSIPVPSGVFPTMLTGEVGSIVNVTDGRLDILDGRGVVLGVVPIPPGAISVPFSVDIAAAQVAEGRAKLSFVVRNAGPAATTCTQPPALTLSGLTTTFSGPAPDPVTVAGFLPGYLDRIVIRVGRTPTEHQQQAALDLVAKLTQLYRPMPVQIDVSDDAAAPADSPTTRVIDIRDGGRPGITVENAGTPAAVLAITGTGEQLVAQAGLFTDRRIGLAQSDSAVMVSSREGTDLTSTVKTFGQLGISGQTSVAGTTTLYTGFDAAAFGVGPISGATVHLKAHYTPIADGEGSLLLRSGATVLAARSLDGSGTLDITGDIPAEAITSNVGLALELRYIPRQECAPLNDRVTFSVDPQSTVTVTPGAGNRGGFPALPMAFTPDFDVAIDSPDHLRFAAAAINLIAQQTQVTLRPRITRLSDAAGSGTGVLVVSGGRGLADAGLRPPLLPADGDTVDVGTTAGAANTLVDLHAPLGMVQAFTDRGRAVLAVTGTGDWSLVDTTLDHVRGLPNRWGSLTGDVVATGIAGQTVTLSVNEGDSMPHQPAPSDGWRWWAWASVAAVGAAVLAAGATVLIRRRA
;
A
#
# COMPACT_ATOMS: atom_id res chain seq x y z
N MET A 1 -79.87 -38.12 -27.72
CA MET A 1 -79.85 -36.66 -27.99
C MET A 1 -79.06 -36.06 -26.83
N THR A 2 -77.88 -35.46 -26.90
CA THR A 2 -77.05 -34.66 -27.82
C THR A 2 -75.65 -34.70 -27.15
N ARG A 3 -74.46 -34.72 -27.74
CA ARG A 3 -73.85 -33.89 -28.80
C ARG A 3 -72.38 -34.40 -28.99
N ARG A 4 -71.94 -34.47 -30.25
CA ARG A 4 -70.61 -34.14 -30.85
C ARG A 4 -69.31 -34.57 -30.11
N LEU A 5 -68.49 -35.48 -30.65
CA LEU A 5 -67.43 -35.31 -31.68
C LEU A 5 -66.39 -34.22 -31.38
N CYS A 6 -65.15 -34.64 -31.04
CA CYS A 6 -63.92 -34.22 -31.73
C CYS A 6 -62.72 -35.12 -31.33
N THR A 7 -61.90 -35.38 -32.33
CA THR A 7 -60.76 -36.31 -32.49
C THR A 7 -59.42 -35.79 -31.96
N LEU A 8 -58.49 -36.72 -31.64
CA LEU A 8 -57.05 -36.80 -32.03
C LEU A 8 -56.25 -37.56 -30.94
N ALA A 9 -55.96 -38.85 -31.13
CA ALA A 9 -54.75 -39.41 -31.76
C ALA A 9 -53.68 -39.78 -30.70
N ALA A 10 -53.71 -41.03 -30.25
CA ALA A 10 -52.65 -41.68 -29.48
C ALA A 10 -52.07 -42.82 -30.33
N ALA A 11 -50.78 -42.73 -30.66
CA ALA A 11 -50.04 -43.78 -31.37
C ALA A 11 -48.96 -44.35 -30.44
N LEU A 12 -48.99 -45.68 -30.30
CA LEU A 12 -47.99 -46.54 -29.68
C LEU A 12 -46.66 -46.52 -30.44
N ALA A 13 -45.53 -46.66 -29.73
CA ALA A 13 -44.46 -47.61 -30.06
C ALA A 13 -43.42 -47.68 -28.91
N VAL A 14 -43.41 -48.77 -28.13
CA VAL A 14 -42.35 -49.82 -28.07
C VAL A 14 -40.96 -49.30 -27.66
N PHE A 15 -40.59 -49.51 -26.39
CA PHE A 15 -39.19 -49.48 -25.93
C PHE A 15 -38.74 -50.91 -25.61
N ALA A 16 -37.67 -51.34 -26.27
CA ALA A 16 -36.97 -52.59 -26.05
C ALA A 16 -35.91 -52.42 -24.93
N SER A 17 -35.92 -53.34 -23.98
CA SER A 17 -34.99 -53.40 -22.85
C SER A 17 -33.65 -53.99 -23.27
N VAL A 18 -32.55 -53.24 -23.11
CA VAL A 18 -31.17 -53.76 -23.20
C VAL A 18 -30.56 -53.72 -21.80
N ALA A 19 -30.21 -54.89 -21.28
CA ALA A 19 -29.45 -55.05 -20.03
C ALA A 19 -27.97 -54.74 -20.29
N VAL A 20 -27.40 -53.81 -19.53
CA VAL A 20 -25.96 -53.49 -19.53
C VAL A 20 -25.34 -54.06 -18.24
N LEU A 21 -24.40 -54.98 -18.41
CA LEU A 21 -23.52 -55.48 -17.34
C LEU A 21 -22.47 -54.41 -16.99
N PRO A 22 -22.06 -54.28 -15.71
CA PRO A 22 -21.04 -53.32 -15.31
C PRO A 22 -19.65 -53.75 -15.82
N GLY A 23 -19.03 -52.89 -16.63
CA GLY A 23 -17.65 -53.06 -17.07
C GLY A 23 -16.66 -52.79 -15.96
N THR A 24 -15.71 -53.71 -15.79
CA THR A 24 -14.52 -53.57 -14.96
C THR A 24 -13.61 -52.48 -15.54
N ALA A 25 -13.40 -51.39 -14.79
CA ALA A 25 -12.41 -50.37 -15.11
C ALA A 25 -11.00 -50.90 -14.78
N ALA A 26 -10.10 -50.89 -15.77
CA ALA A 26 -8.68 -51.12 -15.58
C ALA A 26 -8.06 -49.87 -14.92
N ALA A 27 -7.25 -50.08 -13.88
CA ALA A 27 -6.48 -49.02 -13.24
C ALA A 27 -5.32 -48.59 -14.15
N ASP A 28 -5.29 -47.31 -14.52
CA ASP A 28 -4.13 -46.66 -15.14
C ASP A 28 -3.02 -46.49 -14.07
N PRO A 29 -1.73 -46.67 -14.40
CA PRO A 29 -0.66 -46.53 -13.43
C PRO A 29 -0.52 -45.07 -12.99
N TYR A 30 -0.39 -44.88 -11.67
CA TYR A 30 -0.15 -43.61 -11.00
C TYR A 30 1.08 -42.92 -11.58
N VAL A 31 0.86 -41.93 -12.44
CA VAL A 31 1.87 -40.93 -12.78
C VAL A 31 1.80 -39.89 -11.66
N GLU A 32 2.89 -39.78 -10.90
CA GLU A 32 3.10 -38.72 -9.91
C GLU A 32 2.94 -37.37 -10.62
N ALA A 33 1.84 -36.68 -10.36
CA ALA A 33 1.58 -35.37 -10.94
C ALA A 33 2.59 -34.39 -10.34
N VAL A 34 3.66 -34.11 -11.08
CA VAL A 34 4.55 -32.98 -10.79
C VAL A 34 3.66 -31.73 -10.79
N ALA A 35 3.44 -31.14 -9.61
CA ALA A 35 2.65 -29.93 -9.47
C ALA A 35 3.20 -28.87 -10.43
N GLY A 36 2.34 -28.40 -11.35
CA GLY A 36 2.68 -27.30 -12.24
C GLY A 36 3.03 -26.03 -11.45
N PRO A 37 3.75 -25.08 -12.04
CA PRO A 37 4.10 -23.83 -11.35
C PRO A 37 2.83 -23.11 -10.92
N ALA A 38 2.83 -22.61 -9.68
CA ALA A 38 1.75 -21.77 -9.18
C ALA A 38 1.75 -20.45 -9.97
N VAL A 39 0.57 -20.01 -10.39
CA VAL A 39 0.38 -18.74 -11.10
C VAL A 39 -0.37 -17.80 -10.18
N SER A 40 0.14 -16.57 -10.02
CA SER A 40 -0.55 -15.55 -9.25
C SER A 40 -1.82 -15.09 -9.96
N PRO A 41 -2.83 -14.58 -9.24
CA PRO A 41 -3.80 -13.66 -9.83
C PRO A 41 -3.10 -12.49 -10.52
N ALA A 42 -3.83 -11.81 -11.41
CA ALA A 42 -3.33 -10.60 -12.05
C ALA A 42 -3.12 -9.51 -10.98
N ILE A 43 -1.88 -9.04 -10.82
CA ILE A 43 -1.51 -8.02 -9.84
C ILE A 43 -1.47 -6.67 -10.53
N GLY A 44 -2.21 -5.70 -10.02
CA GLY A 44 -2.24 -4.34 -10.56
C GLY A 44 -0.89 -3.66 -10.42
N TRP A 45 -0.52 -2.85 -11.41
CA TRP A 45 0.75 -2.11 -11.39
C TRP A 45 0.88 -1.16 -10.20
N THR A 46 -0.21 -0.55 -9.75
CA THR A 46 -0.24 0.27 -8.52
C THR A 46 0.13 -0.53 -7.27
N GLN A 47 -0.33 -1.78 -7.17
CA GLN A 47 0.04 -2.68 -6.07
C GLN A 47 1.53 -3.06 -6.11
N LEU A 48 2.12 -3.07 -7.31
CA LEU A 48 3.56 -3.26 -7.52
C LEU A 48 4.38 -1.96 -7.34
N GLY A 49 3.73 -0.84 -6.98
CA GLY A 49 4.38 0.47 -6.84
C GLY A 49 4.71 1.14 -8.18
N LEU A 50 4.00 0.79 -9.25
CA LEU A 50 4.12 1.37 -10.60
C LEU A 50 2.88 2.20 -10.94
N ALA A 51 2.98 3.07 -11.95
CA ALA A 51 1.82 3.80 -12.45
C ALA A 51 0.84 2.85 -13.16
N ASP A 52 -0.47 3.01 -12.92
CA ASP A 52 -1.53 2.28 -13.64
C ASP A 52 -1.74 2.81 -15.07
N ARG A 53 -1.25 4.02 -15.34
CA ARG A 53 -1.36 4.73 -16.61
C ARG A 53 0.01 5.08 -17.17
N MET A 54 0.19 4.87 -18.48
CA MET A 54 1.38 5.28 -19.22
C MET A 54 0.98 5.94 -20.53
N ASP A 55 1.36 7.20 -20.72
CA ASP A 55 1.15 7.88 -22.00
C ASP A 55 2.37 7.65 -22.92
N ILE A 56 2.10 7.26 -24.17
CA ILE A 56 3.11 7.07 -25.20
C ILE A 56 2.85 8.07 -26.31
N VAL A 57 3.86 8.88 -26.60
CA VAL A 57 3.77 9.98 -27.55
C VAL A 57 4.89 9.86 -28.58
N GLY A 58 4.51 9.94 -29.86
CA GLY A 58 5.41 9.79 -30.99
C GLY A 58 5.58 8.34 -31.44
N ALA A 59 5.98 8.18 -32.70
CA ALA A 59 6.29 6.87 -33.28
C ALA A 59 7.77 6.55 -33.14
N ASN A 60 8.09 5.26 -32.99
CA ASN A 60 9.42 4.69 -32.86
C ASN A 60 10.20 5.22 -31.64
N GLN A 61 9.49 5.60 -30.58
CA GLN A 61 10.08 6.07 -29.35
C GLN A 61 9.78 5.08 -28.21
N PRO A 62 10.80 4.65 -27.45
CA PRO A 62 10.60 3.79 -26.29
C PRO A 62 10.09 4.59 -25.09
N SER A 63 9.02 4.10 -24.49
CA SER A 63 8.61 4.41 -23.13
C SER A 63 9.01 3.25 -22.23
N ASP A 64 10.00 3.47 -21.36
CA ASP A 64 10.57 2.43 -20.51
C ASP A 64 9.89 2.38 -19.14
N THR A 65 9.76 1.17 -18.59
CA THR A 65 9.40 0.92 -17.19
C THR A 65 10.08 -0.35 -16.69
N SER A 66 9.97 -0.63 -15.40
CA SER A 66 10.61 -1.79 -14.79
C SER A 66 9.70 -2.42 -13.76
N ILE A 67 9.28 -3.65 -13.98
CA ILE A 67 8.40 -4.39 -13.07
C ILE A 67 9.25 -5.04 -11.98
N PRO A 68 8.96 -4.83 -10.69
CA PRO A 68 9.64 -5.57 -9.62
C PRO A 68 9.27 -7.05 -9.68
N VAL A 69 10.26 -7.92 -9.59
CA VAL A 69 10.10 -9.38 -9.64
C VAL A 69 10.66 -9.98 -8.35
N PRO A 70 9.82 -10.60 -7.50
CA PRO A 70 10.30 -11.28 -6.30
C PRO A 70 11.25 -12.42 -6.63
N SER A 71 12.12 -12.75 -5.68
CA SER A 71 13.03 -13.88 -5.80
C SER A 71 12.25 -15.19 -5.92
N GLY A 72 12.60 -16.02 -6.90
CA GLY A 72 11.99 -17.34 -7.09
C GLY A 72 10.73 -17.36 -7.95
N VAL A 73 10.32 -16.21 -8.52
CA VAL A 73 9.27 -16.13 -9.53
C VAL A 73 9.74 -15.36 -10.76
N PHE A 74 8.98 -15.48 -11.84
CA PHE A 74 9.16 -14.70 -13.07
C PHE A 74 7.81 -14.18 -13.55
N PRO A 75 7.77 -13.01 -14.22
CA PRO A 75 6.54 -12.50 -14.81
C PRO A 75 6.13 -13.38 -16.00
N THR A 76 4.83 -13.56 -16.22
CA THR A 76 4.33 -14.44 -17.29
C THR A 76 3.41 -13.73 -18.27
N MET A 77 2.43 -12.97 -17.80
CA MET A 77 1.47 -12.29 -18.65
C MET A 77 1.36 -10.82 -18.24
N LEU A 78 1.39 -9.94 -19.23
CA LEU A 78 1.06 -8.52 -19.09
C LEU A 78 -0.29 -8.27 -19.77
N THR A 79 -1.25 -7.69 -19.05
CA THR A 79 -2.54 -7.31 -19.62
C THR A 79 -2.86 -5.84 -19.34
N GLY A 80 -3.72 -5.25 -20.18
CA GLY A 80 -4.20 -3.89 -20.01
C GLY A 80 -5.04 -3.42 -21.19
N GLU A 81 -5.29 -2.11 -21.25
CA GLU A 81 -6.01 -1.47 -22.34
C GLU A 81 -5.19 -0.34 -22.98
N VAL A 82 -5.23 -0.27 -24.30
CA VAL A 82 -4.75 0.86 -25.09
C VAL A 82 -5.94 1.79 -25.35
N GLY A 83 -5.94 2.98 -24.75
CA GLY A 83 -6.97 4.01 -24.93
C GLY A 83 -6.40 5.32 -25.45
N SER A 84 -7.27 6.33 -25.59
CA SER A 84 -6.90 7.69 -26.01
C SER A 84 -6.01 7.72 -27.27
N ILE A 85 -6.33 6.87 -28.25
CA ILE A 85 -5.57 6.71 -29.49
C ILE A 85 -5.78 7.94 -30.38
N VAL A 86 -4.70 8.63 -30.72
CA VAL A 86 -4.74 9.81 -31.59
C VAL A 86 -3.68 9.71 -32.68
N ASN A 87 -4.07 10.00 -33.93
CA ASN A 87 -3.17 10.04 -35.10
C ASN A 87 -2.32 8.79 -35.34
N VAL A 88 -2.75 7.64 -34.82
CA VAL A 88 -2.17 6.33 -35.11
C VAL A 88 -2.87 5.74 -36.34
N THR A 89 -2.12 5.48 -37.41
CA THR A 89 -2.63 4.95 -38.68
C THR A 89 -1.94 3.62 -38.97
N ASP A 90 -2.72 2.53 -38.98
CA ASP A 90 -2.19 1.16 -39.15
C ASP A 90 -1.03 0.89 -38.18
N GLY A 91 -1.24 1.25 -36.92
CA GLY A 91 -0.20 1.23 -35.91
C GLY A 91 -0.14 -0.09 -35.16
N ARG A 92 0.98 -0.30 -34.46
CA ARG A 92 1.13 -1.38 -33.50
C ARG A 92 1.98 -0.92 -32.33
N LEU A 93 1.73 -1.49 -31.17
CA LEU A 93 2.55 -1.32 -29.98
C LEU A 93 3.48 -2.52 -29.86
N ASP A 94 4.78 -2.30 -30.02
CA ASP A 94 5.80 -3.30 -29.75
C ASP A 94 6.16 -3.23 -28.26
N ILE A 95 6.13 -4.36 -27.55
CA ILE A 95 6.59 -4.49 -26.16
C ILE A 95 7.91 -5.24 -26.20
N LEU A 96 8.97 -4.62 -25.70
CA LEU A 96 10.32 -5.15 -25.71
C LEU A 96 10.87 -5.33 -24.29
N ASP A 97 11.88 -6.18 -24.12
CA ASP A 97 12.63 -6.29 -22.88
C ASP A 97 13.82 -5.30 -22.81
N GLY A 98 14.55 -5.31 -21.69
CA GLY A 98 15.73 -4.46 -21.50
C GLY A 98 16.88 -4.66 -22.49
N ARG A 99 16.88 -5.73 -23.28
CA ARG A 99 17.86 -6.01 -24.35
C ARG A 99 17.38 -5.55 -25.72
N GLY A 100 16.14 -5.05 -25.81
CA GLY A 100 15.48 -4.70 -27.08
C GLY A 100 14.91 -5.91 -27.82
N VAL A 101 14.70 -7.05 -27.14
CA VAL A 101 14.01 -8.21 -27.74
C VAL A 101 12.51 -7.99 -27.67
N VAL A 102 11.81 -8.15 -28.79
CA VAL A 102 10.34 -8.04 -28.83
C VAL A 102 9.72 -9.23 -28.11
N LEU A 103 8.97 -8.95 -27.05
CA LEU A 103 8.19 -9.93 -26.28
C LEU A 103 6.81 -10.13 -26.88
N GLY A 104 6.19 -9.05 -27.38
CA GLY A 104 4.90 -9.11 -28.04
C GLY A 104 4.56 -7.87 -28.84
N VAL A 105 3.51 -7.98 -29.66
CA VAL A 105 3.03 -6.93 -30.55
C VAL A 105 1.52 -6.83 -30.42
N VAL A 106 1.02 -5.63 -30.12
CA VAL A 106 -0.41 -5.34 -30.04
C VAL A 106 -0.82 -4.52 -31.27
N PRO A 107 -1.67 -5.04 -32.17
CA PRO A 107 -2.15 -4.27 -33.31
C PRO A 107 -3.12 -3.17 -32.84
N ILE A 108 -3.07 -2.00 -33.46
CA ILE A 108 -3.95 -0.86 -33.19
C ILE A 108 -4.77 -0.58 -34.44
N PRO A 109 -6.00 -1.11 -34.54
CA PRO A 109 -6.84 -0.94 -35.71
C PRO A 109 -7.19 0.53 -35.98
N PRO A 110 -7.36 0.94 -37.24
CA PRO A 110 -7.82 2.28 -37.58
C PRO A 110 -9.19 2.58 -36.94
N GLY A 111 -9.32 3.75 -36.31
CA GLY A 111 -10.57 4.19 -35.68
C GLY A 111 -10.91 3.49 -34.35
N ALA A 112 -10.02 2.66 -33.81
CA ALA A 112 -10.20 2.08 -32.48
C ALA A 112 -10.15 3.17 -31.39
N ILE A 113 -11.06 3.09 -30.43
CA ILE A 113 -11.14 4.01 -29.28
C ILE A 113 -10.48 3.39 -28.04
N SER A 114 -10.64 2.07 -27.88
CA SER A 114 -9.92 1.25 -26.89
C SER A 114 -9.58 -0.12 -27.51
N VAL A 115 -8.41 -0.66 -27.18
CA VAL A 115 -7.93 -1.99 -27.59
C VAL A 115 -7.38 -2.73 -26.37
N PRO A 116 -8.07 -3.75 -25.83
CA PRO A 116 -7.52 -4.58 -24.78
C PRO A 116 -6.37 -5.44 -25.32
N PHE A 117 -5.38 -5.72 -24.48
CA PHE A 117 -4.25 -6.56 -24.87
C PHE A 117 -3.82 -7.52 -23.76
N SER A 118 -3.21 -8.62 -24.20
CA SER A 118 -2.59 -9.63 -23.35
C SER A 118 -1.33 -10.13 -24.06
N VAL A 119 -0.18 -9.96 -23.42
CA VAL A 119 1.13 -10.28 -23.98
C VAL A 119 1.89 -11.19 -23.03
N ASP A 120 2.35 -12.32 -23.54
CA ASP A 120 3.27 -13.21 -22.84
C ASP A 120 4.63 -12.52 -22.68
N ILE A 121 5.05 -12.34 -21.44
CA ILE A 121 6.32 -11.73 -21.06
C ILE A 121 7.23 -12.71 -20.30
N ALA A 122 6.96 -14.02 -20.35
CA ALA A 122 7.78 -15.04 -19.70
C ALA A 122 9.25 -15.03 -20.15
N ALA A 123 9.53 -14.55 -21.37
CA ALA A 123 10.87 -14.39 -21.91
C ALA A 123 11.59 -13.09 -21.47
N ALA A 124 10.92 -12.23 -20.69
CA ALA A 124 11.50 -10.97 -20.22
C ALA A 124 12.74 -11.23 -19.35
N GLN A 125 13.81 -10.49 -19.61
CA GLN A 125 15.00 -10.57 -18.77
C GLN A 125 14.74 -9.94 -17.40
N VAL A 126 14.91 -10.74 -16.35
CA VAL A 126 14.95 -10.27 -14.97
C VAL A 126 16.40 -10.04 -14.56
N ALA A 127 16.74 -8.79 -14.26
CA ALA A 127 18.05 -8.40 -13.74
C ALA A 127 17.84 -7.58 -12.47
N GLU A 128 18.65 -7.83 -11.42
CA GLU A 128 18.58 -7.11 -10.14
C GLU A 128 17.16 -7.12 -9.52
N GLY A 129 16.42 -8.22 -9.69
CA GLY A 129 15.05 -8.34 -9.18
C GLY A 129 14.03 -7.49 -9.92
N ARG A 130 14.32 -7.07 -11.16
CA ARG A 130 13.38 -6.31 -12.00
C ARG A 130 13.37 -6.77 -13.45
N ALA A 131 12.17 -6.77 -14.05
CA ALA A 131 11.97 -7.00 -15.48
C ALA A 131 11.81 -5.64 -16.18
N LYS A 132 12.81 -5.20 -16.94
CA LYS A 132 12.71 -3.97 -17.73
C LYS A 132 11.85 -4.22 -18.96
N LEU A 133 10.84 -3.38 -19.17
CA LEU A 133 9.97 -3.37 -20.33
C LEU A 133 10.07 -2.03 -21.06
N SER A 134 10.00 -2.07 -22.39
CA SER A 134 10.00 -0.90 -23.26
C SER A 134 8.81 -0.96 -24.20
N PHE A 135 8.03 0.11 -24.27
CA PHE A 135 6.83 0.21 -25.09
C PHE A 135 7.09 1.15 -26.27
N VAL A 136 6.93 0.66 -27.49
CA VAL A 136 7.24 1.43 -28.71
C VAL A 136 6.04 1.41 -29.66
N VAL A 137 5.47 2.58 -29.93
CA VAL A 137 4.45 2.71 -30.97
C VAL A 137 5.10 2.76 -32.34
N ARG A 138 4.76 1.81 -33.21
CA ARG A 138 5.10 1.85 -34.64
C ARG A 138 3.88 2.37 -35.39
N ASN A 139 4.09 3.38 -36.24
CA ASN A 139 3.04 4.02 -37.02
C ASN A 139 3.48 4.09 -38.48
N ALA A 140 2.59 3.77 -39.42
CA ALA A 140 2.83 3.89 -40.86
C ALA A 140 2.50 5.29 -41.42
N GLY A 141 1.91 6.16 -40.59
CA GLY A 141 1.63 7.55 -40.94
C GLY A 141 2.88 8.42 -41.14
N PRO A 142 2.70 9.65 -41.68
CA PRO A 142 3.81 10.59 -41.88
C PRO A 142 4.50 10.93 -40.55
N ALA A 143 5.81 11.22 -40.63
CA ALA A 143 6.58 11.62 -39.46
C ALA A 143 5.98 12.91 -38.86
N ALA A 144 5.65 12.85 -37.56
CA ALA A 144 5.13 14.00 -36.85
C ALA A 144 6.25 15.00 -36.49
N THR A 145 5.89 16.27 -36.38
CA THR A 145 6.74 17.41 -35.99
C THR A 145 6.06 18.15 -34.84
N THR A 146 6.71 19.12 -34.19
CA THR A 146 6.07 19.91 -33.12
C THR A 146 4.79 20.65 -33.56
N CYS A 147 4.60 20.88 -34.87
CA CYS A 147 3.41 21.54 -35.43
C CYS A 147 2.31 20.57 -35.87
N THR A 148 2.59 19.27 -35.92
CA THR A 148 1.58 18.25 -36.19
C THR A 148 1.34 17.44 -34.93
N GLN A 149 0.08 17.10 -34.65
CA GLN A 149 -0.19 16.32 -33.46
C GLN A 149 0.42 14.91 -33.61
N PRO A 150 1.38 14.52 -32.75
CA PRO A 150 2.05 13.24 -32.88
C PRO A 150 1.08 12.07 -32.66
N PRO A 151 1.38 10.88 -33.21
CA PRO A 151 0.67 9.68 -32.81
C PRO A 151 0.84 9.49 -31.30
N ALA A 152 -0.27 9.34 -30.60
CA ALA A 152 -0.26 9.17 -29.16
C ALA A 152 -1.28 8.11 -28.74
N LEU A 153 -0.98 7.42 -27.66
CA LEU A 153 -1.90 6.50 -27.00
C LEU A 153 -1.62 6.47 -25.50
N THR A 154 -2.60 6.02 -24.74
CA THR A 154 -2.49 5.79 -23.30
C THR A 154 -2.64 4.31 -23.02
N LEU A 155 -1.74 3.74 -22.24
CA LEU A 155 -1.94 2.43 -21.62
C LEU A 155 -2.58 2.61 -20.25
N SER A 156 -3.58 1.80 -19.92
CA SER A 156 -4.27 1.84 -18.63
C SER A 156 -4.67 0.45 -18.15
N GLY A 157 -4.97 0.30 -16.86
CA GLY A 157 -5.43 -0.96 -16.28
C GLY A 157 -4.36 -2.06 -16.33
N LEU A 158 -3.09 -1.65 -16.22
CA LEU A 158 -1.96 -2.56 -16.37
C LEU A 158 -1.88 -3.54 -15.20
N THR A 159 -1.83 -4.84 -15.52
CA THR A 159 -1.67 -5.90 -14.54
C THR A 159 -0.63 -6.93 -15.01
N THR A 160 0.00 -7.61 -14.07
CA THR A 160 1.00 -8.64 -14.36
C THR A 160 0.75 -9.89 -13.53
N THR A 161 0.77 -11.05 -14.17
CA THR A 161 0.80 -12.34 -13.48
C THR A 161 2.23 -12.83 -13.36
N PHE A 162 2.49 -13.57 -12.30
CA PHE A 162 3.78 -14.19 -12.03
C PHE A 162 3.59 -15.68 -11.92
N SER A 163 4.63 -16.44 -12.23
CA SER A 163 4.64 -17.86 -11.90
C SER A 163 5.98 -18.27 -11.29
N GLY A 164 5.91 -19.33 -10.50
CA GLY A 164 7.09 -19.94 -9.90
C GLY A 164 6.77 -21.27 -9.26
N PRO A 165 7.81 -22.07 -8.96
CA PRO A 165 7.62 -23.31 -8.23
C PRO A 165 7.19 -23.00 -6.79
N ALA A 166 6.15 -23.69 -6.33
CA ALA A 166 5.72 -23.71 -4.93
C ALA A 166 5.84 -25.15 -4.38
N PRO A 167 7.07 -25.70 -4.30
CA PRO A 167 7.26 -27.10 -3.91
C PRO A 167 6.82 -27.33 -2.47
N ASP A 168 6.51 -28.58 -2.16
CA ASP A 168 6.28 -29.02 -0.79
C ASP A 168 7.55 -28.80 0.03
N PRO A 169 7.48 -28.09 1.16
CA PRO A 169 8.67 -27.62 1.84
C PRO A 169 9.34 -28.76 2.61
N VAL A 170 10.65 -28.87 2.43
CA VAL A 170 11.51 -29.85 3.12
C VAL A 170 12.44 -29.21 4.15
N THR A 171 12.65 -27.90 4.07
CA THR A 171 13.56 -27.13 4.93
C THR A 171 12.88 -25.86 5.40
N VAL A 172 13.36 -25.29 6.51
CA VAL A 172 12.86 -24.02 7.04
C VAL A 172 13.07 -22.90 6.01
N ALA A 173 14.23 -22.84 5.36
CA ALA A 173 14.51 -21.89 4.28
C ALA A 173 13.60 -22.07 3.06
N GLY A 174 13.26 -23.32 2.73
CA GLY A 174 12.36 -23.66 1.63
C GLY A 174 10.87 -23.54 1.96
N PHE A 175 10.52 -23.22 3.22
CA PHE A 175 9.11 -23.15 3.65
C PHE A 175 8.34 -22.01 2.98
N LEU A 176 9.03 -20.90 2.72
CA LEU A 176 8.47 -19.69 2.13
C LEU A 176 8.96 -19.53 0.69
N PRO A 177 8.22 -20.04 -0.32
CA PRO A 177 8.58 -19.85 -1.72
C PRO A 177 8.44 -18.38 -2.14
N GLY A 178 8.90 -18.06 -3.34
CA GLY A 178 8.87 -16.70 -3.89
C GLY A 178 7.47 -16.08 -4.03
N TYR A 179 6.43 -16.91 -4.07
CA TYR A 179 5.03 -16.49 -4.14
C TYR A 179 4.13 -17.40 -3.32
N LEU A 180 3.19 -16.79 -2.60
CA LEU A 180 2.08 -17.42 -1.89
C LEU A 180 0.84 -16.55 -2.07
N ASP A 181 -0.34 -17.17 -2.08
CA ASP A 181 -1.61 -16.42 -2.00
C ASP A 181 -1.88 -16.05 -0.53
N ARG A 182 -1.61 -17.01 0.37
CA ARG A 182 -2.06 -16.95 1.75
C ARG A 182 -1.09 -17.61 2.73
N ILE A 183 -0.97 -17.03 3.91
CA ILE A 183 -0.32 -17.64 5.07
C ILE A 183 -1.31 -17.63 6.23
N VAL A 184 -1.52 -18.78 6.85
CA VAL A 184 -2.37 -18.93 8.04
C VAL A 184 -1.48 -19.19 9.24
N ILE A 185 -1.51 -18.30 10.22
CA ILE A 185 -0.81 -18.41 11.49
C ILE A 185 -1.79 -18.94 12.54
N ARG A 186 -1.55 -20.14 13.07
CA ARG A 186 -2.39 -20.76 14.09
C ARG A 186 -1.79 -20.55 15.47
N VAL A 187 -2.57 -19.96 16.38
CA VAL A 187 -2.15 -19.67 17.77
C VAL A 187 -2.94 -20.46 18.82
N GLY A 188 -3.98 -21.18 18.39
CA GLY A 188 -4.94 -21.87 19.26
C GLY A 188 -6.00 -20.95 19.86
N ARG A 189 -6.98 -21.51 20.57
CA ARG A 189 -8.17 -20.78 21.09
C ARG A 189 -7.90 -19.85 22.27
N THR A 190 -6.83 -20.10 23.02
CA THR A 190 -6.50 -19.31 24.21
C THR A 190 -5.03 -18.92 24.17
N PRO A 191 -4.63 -18.07 23.22
CA PRO A 191 -3.24 -17.69 23.04
C PRO A 191 -2.74 -16.86 24.24
N THR A 192 -1.56 -17.21 24.75
CA THR A 192 -0.87 -16.41 25.78
C THR A 192 -0.43 -15.06 25.21
N GLU A 193 -0.17 -14.05 26.07
CA GLU A 193 0.30 -12.73 25.61
C GLU A 193 1.54 -12.83 24.70
N HIS A 194 2.45 -13.76 25.01
CA HIS A 194 3.63 -14.00 24.18
C HIS A 194 3.31 -14.70 22.85
N GLN A 195 2.31 -15.58 22.78
CA GLN A 195 1.84 -16.13 21.50
C GLN A 195 1.18 -15.05 20.63
N GLN A 196 0.38 -14.16 21.24
CA GLN A 196 -0.23 -13.02 20.54
C GLN A 196 0.84 -12.09 19.99
N GLN A 197 1.83 -11.71 20.81
CA GLN A 197 2.97 -10.89 20.40
C GLN A 197 3.75 -11.54 19.26
N ALA A 198 4.12 -12.82 19.40
CA ALA A 198 4.84 -13.55 18.36
C ALA A 198 4.05 -13.63 17.04
N ALA A 199 2.73 -13.78 17.10
CA ALA A 199 1.87 -13.79 15.92
C ALA A 199 1.86 -12.43 15.20
N LEU A 200 1.68 -11.33 15.93
CA LEU A 200 1.68 -10.00 15.33
C LEU A 200 3.06 -9.61 14.76
N ASP A 201 4.14 -9.96 15.45
CA ASP A 201 5.51 -9.76 14.94
C ASP A 201 5.75 -10.57 13.65
N LEU A 202 5.27 -11.81 13.63
CA LEU A 202 5.39 -12.67 12.45
C LEU A 202 4.59 -12.10 11.27
N VAL A 203 3.37 -11.60 11.49
CA VAL A 203 2.57 -10.93 10.45
C VAL A 203 3.34 -9.76 9.84
N ALA A 204 3.92 -8.88 10.68
CA ALA A 204 4.68 -7.73 10.19
C ALA A 204 5.92 -8.15 9.38
N LYS A 205 6.70 -9.11 9.89
CA LYS A 205 7.92 -9.60 9.24
C LYS A 205 7.65 -10.36 7.93
N LEU A 206 6.63 -11.22 7.90
CA LEU A 206 6.22 -11.94 6.69
C LEU A 206 5.67 -10.97 5.64
N THR A 207 4.89 -9.98 6.06
CA THR A 207 4.39 -8.94 5.14
C THR A 207 5.56 -8.22 4.47
N GLN A 208 6.57 -7.81 5.26
CA GLN A 208 7.76 -7.17 4.72
C GLN A 208 8.56 -8.09 3.78
N LEU A 209 8.65 -9.39 4.11
CA LEU A 209 9.37 -10.38 3.31
C LEU A 209 8.80 -10.52 1.89
N TYR A 210 7.46 -10.53 1.77
CA TYR A 210 6.76 -10.79 0.52
C TYR A 210 6.55 -9.55 -0.36
N ARG A 211 6.82 -8.34 0.13
CA ARG A 211 6.64 -7.12 -0.64
C ARG A 211 7.42 -7.13 -1.97
N PRO A 212 6.84 -6.58 -3.05
CA PRO A 212 5.53 -5.89 -3.11
C PRO A 212 4.33 -6.84 -3.33
N MET A 213 4.49 -8.16 -3.22
CA MET A 213 3.38 -9.09 -3.46
C MET A 213 2.31 -8.98 -2.37
N PRO A 214 1.01 -8.92 -2.76
CA PRO A 214 -0.08 -8.70 -1.83
C PRO A 214 -0.52 -10.00 -1.10
N VAL A 215 0.39 -10.68 -0.42
CA VAL A 215 0.11 -11.94 0.28
C VAL A 215 -0.83 -11.71 1.46
N GLN A 216 -1.91 -12.50 1.54
CA GLN A 216 -2.83 -12.46 2.67
C GLN A 216 -2.22 -13.22 3.85
N ILE A 217 -2.18 -12.59 5.03
CA ILE A 217 -1.68 -13.23 6.25
C ILE A 217 -2.76 -13.15 7.31
N ASP A 218 -3.33 -14.30 7.64
CA ASP A 218 -4.41 -14.41 8.62
C ASP A 218 -3.93 -15.09 9.88
N VAL A 219 -4.49 -14.70 11.02
CA VAL A 219 -4.32 -15.42 12.28
C VAL A 219 -5.60 -16.18 12.59
N SER A 220 -5.48 -17.46 12.91
CA SER A 220 -6.59 -18.34 13.23
C SER A 220 -6.41 -19.00 14.60
N ASP A 221 -7.53 -19.16 15.29
CA ASP A 221 -7.67 -19.94 16.52
C ASP A 221 -7.99 -21.42 16.24
N ASP A 222 -8.32 -21.78 14.99
CA ASP A 222 -8.65 -23.12 14.56
C ASP A 222 -7.39 -23.94 14.24
N ALA A 223 -7.12 -24.93 15.08
CA ALA A 223 -6.01 -25.87 14.92
C ALA A 223 -6.14 -26.81 13.71
N ALA A 224 -7.30 -26.85 13.05
CA ALA A 224 -7.59 -27.76 11.95
C ALA A 224 -7.61 -27.11 10.56
N ALA A 225 -7.45 -25.79 10.44
CA ALA A 225 -7.43 -25.11 9.14
C ALA A 225 -6.34 -25.72 8.22
N PRO A 226 -6.70 -26.46 7.15
CA PRO A 226 -5.71 -27.07 6.26
C PRO A 226 -5.14 -26.04 5.28
N ALA A 227 -4.02 -26.38 4.66
CA ALA A 227 -3.59 -25.68 3.46
C ALA A 227 -4.52 -26.08 2.31
N ASP A 228 -5.43 -25.18 1.94
CA ASP A 228 -6.44 -25.45 0.90
C ASP A 228 -5.87 -25.39 -0.53
N SER A 229 -4.62 -24.94 -0.67
CA SER A 229 -3.91 -24.82 -1.95
C SER A 229 -2.39 -24.99 -1.80
N PRO A 230 -1.67 -25.37 -2.87
CA PRO A 230 -0.19 -25.37 -2.89
C PRO A 230 0.44 -23.99 -2.67
N THR A 231 -0.35 -22.92 -2.78
CA THR A 231 0.04 -21.51 -2.54
C THR A 231 -0.36 -21.00 -1.17
N THR A 232 -0.89 -21.88 -0.32
CA THR A 232 -1.18 -21.61 1.09
C THR A 232 -0.11 -22.25 1.96
N ARG A 233 0.37 -21.53 2.97
CA ARG A 233 1.28 -22.07 4.00
C ARG A 233 0.68 -21.90 5.38
N VAL A 234 0.90 -22.90 6.24
CA VAL A 234 0.40 -22.91 7.62
C VAL A 234 1.57 -22.84 8.59
N ILE A 235 1.52 -21.91 9.52
CA ILE A 235 2.53 -21.72 10.57
C ILE A 235 1.86 -21.87 11.92
N ASP A 236 2.38 -22.74 12.78
CA ASP A 236 1.88 -22.94 14.13
C ASP A 236 2.76 -22.20 15.14
N ILE A 237 2.15 -21.39 15.99
CA ILE A 237 2.83 -20.77 17.14
C ILE A 237 2.36 -21.50 18.41
N ARG A 238 3.24 -22.31 18.98
CA ARG A 238 2.92 -23.18 20.11
C ARG A 238 3.73 -22.75 21.33
N ASP A 239 3.04 -22.44 22.42
CA ASP A 239 3.68 -22.21 23.71
C ASP A 239 4.15 -23.54 24.31
N GLY A 240 5.36 -23.54 24.86
CA GLY A 240 6.03 -24.73 25.40
C GLY A 240 6.98 -25.43 24.44
N GLY A 241 7.54 -26.55 24.91
CA GLY A 241 8.51 -27.34 24.16
C GLY A 241 9.92 -26.73 24.13
N ARG A 242 10.79 -27.27 23.26
CA ARG A 242 12.13 -26.70 23.04
C ARG A 242 11.99 -25.49 22.11
N PRO A 243 12.66 -24.35 22.39
CA PRO A 243 12.60 -23.20 21.51
C PRO A 243 13.21 -23.53 20.15
N GLY A 244 12.51 -23.18 19.07
CA GLY A 244 12.96 -23.42 17.72
C GLY A 244 11.88 -23.29 16.66
N ILE A 245 12.30 -23.49 15.42
CA ILE A 245 11.47 -23.50 14.22
C ILE A 245 11.71 -24.84 13.52
N THR A 246 10.66 -25.59 13.23
CA THR A 246 10.74 -26.92 12.60
C THR A 246 9.69 -27.06 11.51
N VAL A 247 10.04 -27.68 10.39
CA VAL A 247 9.08 -28.11 9.36
C VAL A 247 8.58 -29.52 9.73
N GLU A 248 7.31 -29.61 10.08
CA GLU A 248 6.60 -30.87 10.31
C GLU A 248 5.99 -31.37 9.00
N ASN A 249 5.85 -32.68 8.83
CA ASN A 249 5.36 -33.32 7.60
C ASN A 249 6.10 -32.85 6.32
N ALA A 250 7.42 -32.66 6.44
CA ALA A 250 8.30 -32.19 5.38
C ALA A 250 8.15 -32.99 4.09
N GLY A 251 8.14 -32.29 2.95
CA GLY A 251 8.00 -32.88 1.62
C GLY A 251 6.59 -33.37 1.29
N THR A 252 5.58 -32.91 2.02
CA THR A 252 4.15 -33.17 1.73
C THR A 252 3.35 -31.87 1.68
N PRO A 253 2.16 -31.87 1.04
CA PRO A 253 1.27 -30.70 1.05
C PRO A 253 0.74 -30.34 2.45
N ALA A 254 0.83 -31.26 3.40
CA ALA A 254 0.42 -31.08 4.79
C ALA A 254 1.55 -30.52 5.68
N ALA A 255 2.62 -30.00 5.07
CA ALA A 255 3.74 -29.44 5.81
C ALA A 255 3.34 -28.19 6.60
N VAL A 256 3.78 -28.13 7.85
CA VAL A 256 3.49 -27.02 8.78
C VAL A 256 4.81 -26.52 9.36
N LEU A 257 4.98 -25.21 9.45
CA LEU A 257 6.12 -24.63 10.16
C LEU A 257 5.74 -24.41 11.62
N ALA A 258 6.27 -25.22 12.52
CA ALA A 258 6.06 -25.08 13.95
C ALA A 258 7.11 -24.13 14.55
N ILE A 259 6.65 -23.05 15.18
CA ILE A 259 7.43 -22.13 16.00
C ILE A 259 7.09 -22.43 17.46
N THR A 260 8.09 -22.90 18.21
CA THR A 260 7.96 -23.34 19.60
C THR A 260 8.87 -22.54 20.52
N GLY A 261 8.52 -22.49 21.81
CA GLY A 261 9.28 -21.77 22.84
C GLY A 261 8.37 -21.33 23.99
N THR A 262 8.95 -20.74 25.03
CA THR A 262 8.21 -20.22 26.19
C THR A 262 8.54 -18.76 26.44
N GLY A 263 7.53 -17.94 26.70
CA GLY A 263 7.73 -16.51 27.01
C GLY A 263 8.48 -15.77 25.90
N GLU A 264 9.45 -14.94 26.28
CA GLU A 264 10.31 -14.19 25.36
C GLU A 264 11.08 -15.06 24.35
N GLN A 265 11.36 -16.32 24.68
CA GLN A 265 12.05 -17.22 23.74
C GLN A 265 11.20 -17.54 22.51
N LEU A 266 9.88 -17.59 22.68
CA LEU A 266 8.93 -17.79 21.58
C LEU A 266 8.92 -16.59 20.64
N VAL A 267 8.82 -15.38 21.21
CA VAL A 267 8.87 -14.11 20.47
C VAL A 267 10.20 -13.99 19.70
N ALA A 268 11.31 -14.36 20.34
CA ALA A 268 12.64 -14.33 19.71
C ALA A 268 12.77 -15.25 18.48
N GLN A 269 12.06 -16.38 18.44
CA GLN A 269 12.11 -17.27 17.26
C GLN A 269 11.55 -16.59 16.01
N ALA A 270 10.50 -15.76 16.15
CA ALA A 270 9.98 -14.97 15.03
C ALA A 270 11.02 -13.98 14.47
N GLY A 271 12.10 -13.69 15.19
CA GLY A 271 13.25 -12.93 14.69
C GLY A 271 13.98 -13.58 13.51
N LEU A 272 13.80 -14.88 13.23
CA LEU A 272 14.41 -15.54 12.08
C LEU A 272 13.91 -15.00 10.73
N PHE A 273 12.72 -14.41 10.71
CA PHE A 273 12.10 -13.85 9.51
C PHE A 273 12.58 -12.42 9.20
N THR A 274 13.33 -11.79 10.11
CA THR A 274 13.93 -10.47 9.90
C THR A 274 15.06 -10.55 8.87
N ASP A 275 15.16 -9.57 7.98
CA ASP A 275 16.22 -9.42 6.96
C ASP A 275 16.49 -10.68 6.11
N ARG A 276 15.44 -11.49 5.84
CA ARG A 276 15.55 -12.75 5.08
C ARG A 276 16.53 -13.78 5.69
N ARG A 277 16.83 -13.69 6.99
CA ARG A 277 17.75 -14.62 7.69
C ARG A 277 17.28 -16.07 7.64
N ILE A 278 15.97 -16.29 7.47
CA ILE A 278 15.38 -17.61 7.24
C ILE A 278 16.04 -18.37 6.07
N GLY A 279 16.58 -17.66 5.07
CA GLY A 279 17.34 -18.27 3.96
C GLY A 279 18.61 -19.01 4.39
N LEU A 280 19.11 -18.83 5.62
CA LEU A 280 20.25 -19.58 6.16
C LEU A 280 19.85 -20.95 6.74
N ALA A 281 18.57 -21.16 7.05
CA ALA A 281 18.05 -22.35 7.71
C ALA A 281 17.80 -23.49 6.69
N GLN A 282 18.88 -24.03 6.13
CA GLN A 282 18.86 -25.06 5.06
C GLN A 282 18.51 -26.48 5.54
N SER A 283 18.21 -26.66 6.83
CA SER A 283 17.72 -27.91 7.44
C SER A 283 16.21 -27.85 7.68
N ASP A 284 15.62 -28.99 8.09
CA ASP A 284 14.22 -29.11 8.53
C ASP A 284 13.93 -28.37 9.84
N SER A 285 14.96 -27.98 10.58
CA SER A 285 14.87 -27.27 11.85
C SER A 285 15.95 -26.21 11.99
N ALA A 286 15.64 -25.14 12.73
CA ALA A 286 16.56 -24.06 13.07
C ALA A 286 16.19 -23.45 14.42
N VAL A 287 17.15 -22.83 15.09
CA VAL A 287 16.92 -22.14 16.37
C VAL A 287 17.54 -20.76 16.31
N MET A 288 16.76 -19.74 16.65
CA MET A 288 17.29 -18.41 16.92
C MET A 288 17.88 -18.39 18.33
N VAL A 289 19.21 -18.38 18.41
CA VAL A 289 19.94 -18.36 19.69
C VAL A 289 19.95 -16.95 20.30
N SER A 290 20.09 -15.94 19.46
CA SER A 290 20.03 -14.54 19.86
C SER A 290 19.69 -13.67 18.66
N SER A 291 18.79 -12.71 18.83
CA SER A 291 18.59 -11.62 17.88
C SER A 291 18.98 -10.32 18.57
N ARG A 292 19.67 -9.45 17.83
CA ARG A 292 19.56 -8.00 18.07
C ARG A 292 18.60 -7.50 17.02
N GLU A 293 17.55 -6.83 17.47
CA GLU A 293 16.70 -6.07 16.56
C GLU A 293 17.58 -5.04 15.86
N GLY A 294 17.49 -4.99 14.54
CA GLY A 294 18.17 -3.95 13.78
C GLY A 294 17.64 -2.61 14.28
N THR A 295 18.53 -1.70 14.64
CA THR A 295 18.13 -0.31 14.81
C THR A 295 17.83 0.19 13.40
N ASP A 296 16.55 0.21 13.01
CA ASP A 296 16.17 0.99 11.84
C ASP A 296 16.72 2.39 12.06
N LEU A 297 17.56 2.85 11.13
CA LEU A 297 18.17 4.16 11.20
C LEU A 297 17.07 5.19 11.00
N THR A 298 16.39 5.51 12.09
CA THR A 298 15.52 6.67 12.20
C THR A 298 16.38 7.86 11.82
N SER A 299 15.95 8.54 10.77
CA SER A 299 16.69 9.66 10.23
C SER A 299 15.66 10.68 9.81
N THR A 300 15.94 11.94 10.08
CA THR A 300 15.15 13.05 9.54
C THR A 300 15.56 13.37 8.12
N VAL A 301 16.65 12.80 7.59
CA VAL A 301 17.13 13.06 6.22
C VAL A 301 17.37 11.74 5.49
N LYS A 302 16.85 11.63 4.26
CA LYS A 302 17.16 10.53 3.34
C LYS A 302 17.38 11.05 1.93
N THR A 303 18.23 10.34 1.19
CA THR A 303 18.44 10.59 -0.24
C THR A 303 17.31 9.98 -1.07
N PHE A 304 17.10 10.48 -2.28
CA PHE A 304 16.13 9.92 -3.22
C PHE A 304 16.48 8.47 -3.56
N GLY A 305 17.77 8.14 -3.72
CA GLY A 305 18.21 6.76 -3.91
C GLY A 305 17.82 5.84 -2.75
N GLN A 306 17.92 6.30 -1.50
CA GLN A 306 17.48 5.54 -0.32
C GLN A 306 15.96 5.39 -0.23
N LEU A 307 15.20 6.33 -0.80
CA LEU A 307 13.74 6.31 -0.87
C LEU A 307 13.22 5.54 -2.09
N GLY A 308 14.12 4.98 -2.91
CA GLY A 308 13.75 4.33 -4.18
C GLY A 308 13.21 5.30 -5.23
N ILE A 309 13.36 6.61 -5.03
CA ILE A 309 13.00 7.63 -6.00
C ILE A 309 14.02 7.61 -7.13
N SER A 310 13.52 7.36 -8.33
CA SER A 310 14.25 7.56 -9.57
C SER A 310 13.28 8.12 -10.61
N GLY A 311 13.82 8.81 -11.62
CA GLY A 311 12.99 9.36 -12.68
C GLY A 311 13.83 9.94 -13.78
N GLN A 312 13.54 9.52 -15.00
CA GLN A 312 14.11 10.09 -16.21
C GLN A 312 12.99 10.22 -17.23
N THR A 313 12.95 11.34 -17.93
CA THR A 313 12.01 11.55 -19.03
C THR A 313 12.68 12.37 -20.12
N SER A 314 12.11 12.35 -21.32
CA SER A 314 12.50 13.25 -22.39
C SER A 314 11.32 14.08 -22.83
N VAL A 315 11.55 15.39 -22.97
CA VAL A 315 10.49 16.38 -23.06
C VAL A 315 10.62 17.17 -24.36
N ALA A 316 9.51 17.26 -25.09
CA ALA A 316 9.28 18.19 -26.17
C ALA A 316 7.82 18.68 -26.04
N GLY A 317 7.61 19.96 -25.75
CA GLY A 317 6.33 20.47 -25.27
C GLY A 317 6.24 20.42 -23.75
N THR A 318 5.26 19.71 -23.18
CA THR A 318 5.06 19.58 -21.73
C THR A 318 4.98 18.11 -21.33
N THR A 319 5.59 17.73 -20.21
CA THR A 319 5.51 16.39 -19.65
C THR A 319 5.61 16.46 -18.13
N THR A 320 4.83 15.65 -17.42
CA THR A 320 4.91 15.55 -15.96
C THR A 320 5.60 14.26 -15.58
N LEU A 321 6.72 14.37 -14.86
CA LEU A 321 7.36 13.24 -14.19
C LEU A 321 6.79 13.13 -12.78
N TYR A 322 6.03 12.07 -12.52
CA TYR A 322 5.51 11.76 -11.20
C TYR A 322 6.54 10.94 -10.42
N THR A 323 6.80 11.36 -9.20
CA THR A 323 7.60 10.65 -8.22
C THR A 323 6.98 10.83 -6.83
N GLY A 324 7.64 10.34 -5.79
CA GLY A 324 7.15 10.48 -4.43
C GLY A 324 7.90 9.61 -3.46
N PHE A 325 7.65 9.81 -2.17
CA PHE A 325 8.28 9.02 -1.11
C PHE A 325 7.26 8.55 -0.08
N ASP A 326 7.56 7.40 0.49
CA ASP A 326 6.89 6.89 1.69
C ASP A 326 7.43 7.64 2.92
N ALA A 327 6.57 8.39 3.58
CA ALA A 327 6.91 9.15 4.78
C ALA A 327 7.26 8.22 5.96
N ALA A 328 6.74 6.99 5.97
CA ALA A 328 7.09 5.99 6.95
C ALA A 328 8.57 5.55 6.86
N ALA A 329 9.19 5.68 5.68
CA ALA A 329 10.59 5.28 5.47
C ALA A 329 11.55 5.96 6.45
N PHE A 330 11.24 7.17 6.92
CA PHE A 330 12.04 7.91 7.89
C PHE A 330 12.05 7.29 9.28
N GLY A 331 11.03 6.50 9.64
CA GLY A 331 10.93 5.83 10.93
C GLY A 331 10.84 6.78 12.12
N VAL A 332 10.49 8.06 11.89
CA VAL A 332 10.39 9.09 12.94
C VAL A 332 8.98 9.26 13.48
N GLY A 333 8.04 8.39 13.08
CA GLY A 333 6.62 8.52 13.40
C GLY A 333 5.93 9.65 12.61
N PRO A 334 4.90 10.30 13.19
CA PRO A 334 4.20 11.40 12.55
C PRO A 334 5.13 12.55 12.11
N ILE A 335 4.89 13.06 10.90
CA ILE A 335 5.63 14.19 10.31
C ILE A 335 4.71 15.40 10.19
N SER A 336 5.25 16.57 10.51
CA SER A 336 4.59 17.88 10.46
C SER A 336 5.08 18.79 9.34
N GLY A 337 6.07 18.34 8.55
CA GLY A 337 6.55 19.05 7.38
C GLY A 337 7.73 18.34 6.73
N ALA A 338 8.00 18.64 5.47
CA ALA A 338 9.15 18.10 4.76
C ALA A 338 9.76 19.14 3.82
N THR A 339 11.08 19.13 3.67
CA THR A 339 11.83 19.96 2.72
C THR A 339 12.47 19.05 1.69
N VAL A 340 12.19 19.31 0.42
CA VAL A 340 12.78 18.58 -0.72
C VAL A 340 13.93 19.38 -1.28
N HIS A 341 15.12 18.77 -1.35
CA HIS A 341 16.28 19.27 -2.08
C HIS A 341 16.46 18.45 -3.35
N LEU A 342 15.98 18.98 -4.47
CA LEU A 342 16.02 18.32 -5.77
C LEU A 342 17.29 18.73 -6.53
N LYS A 343 18.08 17.73 -6.89
CA LYS A 343 19.18 17.81 -7.84
C LYS A 343 18.80 17.03 -9.09
N ALA A 344 19.09 17.57 -10.26
CA ALA A 344 18.81 16.91 -11.52
C ALA A 344 19.80 17.31 -12.61
N HIS A 345 19.95 16.44 -13.61
CA HIS A 345 20.73 16.68 -14.81
C HIS A 345 19.79 16.71 -16.01
N TYR A 346 20.03 17.64 -16.93
CA TYR A 346 19.27 17.73 -18.16
C TYR A 346 20.15 18.09 -19.36
N THR A 347 19.67 17.80 -20.57
CA THR A 347 20.36 18.20 -21.79
C THR A 347 20.48 19.73 -21.82
N PRO A 348 21.70 20.31 -21.87
CA PRO A 348 21.89 21.76 -21.90
C PRO A 348 21.04 22.46 -22.97
N ILE A 349 20.33 23.51 -22.59
CA ILE A 349 19.48 24.28 -23.50
C ILE A 349 20.26 25.51 -23.96
N ALA A 350 20.92 25.39 -25.12
CA ALA A 350 21.64 26.51 -25.73
C ALA A 350 20.70 27.43 -26.53
N ASP A 351 19.64 26.86 -27.12
CA ASP A 351 18.62 27.53 -27.91
C ASP A 351 17.23 27.01 -27.50
N GLY A 352 16.22 27.88 -27.41
CA GLY A 352 14.84 27.53 -27.00
C GLY A 352 14.48 28.00 -25.59
N GLU A 353 13.32 27.55 -25.08
CA GLU A 353 12.84 27.89 -23.73
C GLU A 353 12.51 26.62 -22.93
N GLY A 354 13.15 26.47 -21.77
CA GLY A 354 12.89 25.38 -20.83
C GLY A 354 12.43 25.89 -19.46
N SER A 355 11.49 25.17 -18.84
CA SER A 355 11.08 25.44 -17.46
C SER A 355 10.67 24.17 -16.72
N LEU A 356 10.92 24.16 -15.42
CA LEU A 356 10.47 23.15 -14.47
C LEU A 356 9.57 23.79 -13.41
N LEU A 357 8.46 23.13 -13.12
CA LEU A 357 7.61 23.39 -11.96
C LEU A 357 7.59 22.14 -11.06
N LEU A 358 8.04 22.29 -9.81
CA LEU A 358 7.98 21.23 -8.80
C LEU A 358 6.76 21.46 -7.90
N ARG A 359 5.94 20.42 -7.76
CA ARG A 359 4.70 20.46 -6.97
C ARG A 359 4.57 19.25 -6.04
N SER A 360 3.85 19.46 -4.95
CA SER A 360 3.27 18.38 -4.14
C SER A 360 1.76 18.61 -4.07
N GLY A 361 0.98 17.71 -4.65
CA GLY A 361 -0.47 17.90 -4.85
C GLY A 361 -0.80 19.23 -5.56
N ALA A 362 -1.59 20.07 -4.89
CA ALA A 362 -1.96 21.40 -5.40
C ALA A 362 -0.88 22.48 -5.17
N THR A 363 0.10 22.22 -4.28
CA THR A 363 1.07 23.22 -3.84
C THR A 363 2.28 23.27 -4.76
N VAL A 364 2.60 24.46 -5.26
CA VAL A 364 3.87 24.72 -5.98
C VAL A 364 4.98 24.90 -4.96
N LEU A 365 5.96 24.01 -5.00
CA LEU A 365 7.12 24.05 -4.11
C LEU A 365 8.22 24.95 -4.69
N ALA A 366 8.47 24.87 -6.00
CA ALA A 366 9.49 25.65 -6.68
C ALA A 366 9.22 25.75 -8.19
N ALA A 367 9.70 26.82 -8.81
CA ALA A 367 9.71 27.01 -10.26
C ALA A 367 11.09 27.54 -10.72
N ARG A 368 11.60 27.00 -11.83
CA ARG A 368 12.88 27.43 -12.44
C ARG A 368 12.83 27.37 -13.96
N SER A 369 13.56 28.28 -14.60
CA SER A 369 13.91 28.14 -16.01
C SER A 369 15.12 27.21 -16.14
N LEU A 370 15.14 26.40 -17.19
CA LEU A 370 16.24 25.51 -17.54
C LEU A 370 17.14 26.22 -18.56
N ASP A 371 18.46 26.10 -18.43
CA ASP A 371 19.45 26.90 -19.16
C ASP A 371 20.59 26.05 -19.77
N GLY A 372 21.66 26.69 -20.20
CA GLY A 372 22.82 26.03 -20.78
C GLY A 372 23.71 25.25 -19.80
N SER A 373 23.42 25.25 -18.50
CA SER A 373 24.24 24.55 -17.50
C SER A 373 24.07 23.03 -17.53
N GLY A 374 22.88 22.55 -17.93
CA GLY A 374 22.53 21.12 -17.89
C GLY A 374 22.36 20.54 -16.48
N THR A 375 22.34 21.38 -15.44
CA THR A 375 22.18 20.95 -14.05
C THR A 375 21.15 21.81 -13.32
N LEU A 376 20.45 21.21 -12.36
CA LEU A 376 19.44 21.87 -11.54
C LEU A 376 19.71 21.55 -10.07
N ASP A 377 19.62 22.58 -9.23
CA ASP A 377 19.64 22.46 -7.77
C ASP A 377 18.58 23.41 -7.19
N ILE A 378 17.51 22.85 -6.60
CA ILE A 378 16.42 23.61 -5.99
C ILE A 378 15.93 22.99 -4.69
N THR A 379 15.40 23.84 -3.82
CA THR A 379 14.77 23.44 -2.55
C THR A 379 13.34 23.95 -2.49
N GLY A 380 12.44 23.17 -1.89
CA GLY A 380 11.06 23.59 -1.62
C GLY A 380 10.45 22.87 -0.42
N ASP A 381 9.58 23.57 0.30
CA ASP A 381 8.95 23.08 1.54
C ASP A 381 7.53 22.58 1.28
N ILE A 382 7.26 21.35 1.71
CA ILE A 382 5.95 20.71 1.68
C ILE A 382 5.23 21.07 2.97
N PRO A 383 4.06 21.72 2.89
CA PRO A 383 3.31 22.12 4.08
C PRO A 383 2.72 20.90 4.81
N ALA A 384 2.51 21.04 6.12
CA ALA A 384 2.05 19.96 7.02
C ALA A 384 0.79 19.25 6.52
N GLU A 385 -0.16 20.02 6.00
CA GLU A 385 -1.44 19.55 5.48
C GLU A 385 -1.34 18.74 4.18
N ALA A 386 -0.23 18.84 3.46
CA ALA A 386 0.06 18.06 2.26
C ALA A 386 0.88 16.79 2.57
N ILE A 387 1.33 16.62 3.82
CA ILE A 387 2.01 15.40 4.26
C ILE A 387 0.97 14.33 4.57
N THR A 388 0.94 13.32 3.71
CA THR A 388 0.29 12.03 3.95
C THR A 388 1.36 10.96 4.07
N SER A 389 0.98 9.70 4.30
CA SER A 389 1.97 8.62 4.35
C SER A 389 2.69 8.38 3.02
N ASN A 390 2.10 8.76 1.89
CA ASN A 390 2.73 8.70 0.58
C ASN A 390 2.69 10.09 -0.06
N VAL A 391 3.83 10.79 -0.05
CA VAL A 391 3.92 12.16 -0.54
C VAL A 391 4.28 12.13 -2.02
N GLY A 392 3.32 12.47 -2.87
CA GLY A 392 3.51 12.60 -4.31
C GLY A 392 4.21 13.90 -4.69
N LEU A 393 5.19 13.81 -5.58
CA LEU A 393 5.90 14.93 -6.19
C LEU A 393 5.66 14.91 -7.71
N ALA A 394 5.21 16.04 -8.26
CA ALA A 394 5.03 16.23 -9.69
C ALA A 394 6.06 17.23 -10.19
N LEU A 395 6.89 16.79 -11.14
CA LEU A 395 7.85 17.61 -11.85
C LEU A 395 7.27 17.90 -13.24
N GLU A 396 6.61 19.05 -13.40
CA GLU A 396 6.08 19.48 -14.69
C GLU A 396 7.21 20.17 -15.47
N LEU A 397 7.65 19.50 -16.52
CA LEU A 397 8.70 19.98 -17.41
C LEU A 397 8.08 20.53 -18.68
N ARG A 398 8.59 21.68 -19.12
CA ARG A 398 8.24 22.29 -20.39
C ARG A 398 9.49 22.62 -21.17
N TYR A 399 9.53 22.23 -22.44
CA TYR A 399 10.57 22.58 -23.38
C TYR A 399 9.95 23.00 -24.71
N ILE A 400 10.28 24.21 -25.17
CA ILE A 400 9.85 24.76 -26.46
C ILE A 400 11.11 24.96 -27.31
N PRO A 401 11.30 24.17 -28.38
CA PRO A 401 12.41 24.36 -29.31
C PRO A 401 12.33 25.71 -30.01
N ARG A 402 13.48 26.26 -30.40
CA ARG A 402 13.54 27.52 -31.18
C ARG A 402 13.03 27.34 -32.61
N GLN A 403 13.29 26.18 -33.23
CA GLN A 403 12.86 25.91 -34.60
C GLN A 403 11.35 25.76 -34.65
N GLU A 404 10.67 26.56 -35.48
CA GLU A 404 9.27 26.32 -35.82
C GLU A 404 9.12 24.92 -36.42
N CYS A 405 8.23 24.11 -35.84
CA CYS A 405 7.98 22.74 -36.28
C CYS A 405 9.22 21.83 -36.21
N ALA A 406 9.97 21.91 -35.11
CA ALA A 406 11.13 21.05 -34.87
C ALA A 406 10.78 19.54 -35.02
N PRO A 407 11.75 18.72 -35.43
CA PRO A 407 11.63 17.27 -35.39
C PRO A 407 11.34 16.78 -33.96
N LEU A 408 10.53 15.72 -33.79
CA LEU A 408 10.20 15.20 -32.45
C LEU A 408 11.42 14.70 -31.66
N ASN A 409 12.54 14.40 -32.32
CA ASN A 409 13.79 14.01 -31.66
C ASN A 409 14.57 15.21 -31.08
N ASP A 410 14.17 16.46 -31.35
CA ASP A 410 14.65 17.65 -30.64
C ASP A 410 13.94 17.74 -29.27
N ARG A 411 14.58 17.15 -28.26
CA ARG A 411 14.03 16.96 -26.91
C ARG A 411 15.10 17.20 -25.87
N VAL A 412 14.67 17.65 -24.69
CA VAL A 412 15.52 17.72 -23.51
C VAL A 412 15.30 16.46 -22.69
N THR A 413 16.35 15.69 -22.45
CA THR A 413 16.29 14.62 -21.45
C THR A 413 16.49 15.24 -20.08
N PHE A 414 15.65 14.89 -19.12
CA PHE A 414 15.74 15.29 -17.71
C PHE A 414 15.85 14.05 -16.84
N SER A 415 16.78 14.05 -15.90
CA SER A 415 17.05 12.93 -14.99
C SER A 415 17.23 13.43 -13.56
N VAL A 416 16.50 12.84 -12.64
CA VAL A 416 16.59 13.15 -11.21
C VAL A 416 17.83 12.49 -10.62
N ASP A 417 18.65 13.26 -9.92
CA ASP A 417 19.86 12.75 -9.27
C ASP A 417 19.48 12.00 -7.97
N PRO A 418 19.91 10.74 -7.78
CA PRO A 418 19.65 9.97 -6.57
C PRO A 418 20.21 10.62 -5.28
N GLN A 419 21.16 11.56 -5.38
CA GLN A 419 21.71 12.34 -4.27
C GLN A 419 20.85 13.54 -3.85
N SER A 420 19.73 13.78 -4.53
CA SER A 420 18.65 14.63 -4.01
C SER A 420 18.22 14.15 -2.63
N THR A 421 17.75 15.03 -1.75
CA THR A 421 17.37 14.65 -0.38
C THR A 421 15.98 15.13 -0.01
N VAL A 422 15.36 14.43 0.92
CA VAL A 422 14.18 14.88 1.65
C VAL A 422 14.54 14.96 3.12
N THR A 423 14.21 16.09 3.75
CA THR A 423 14.36 16.33 5.19
C THR A 423 12.98 16.45 5.81
N VAL A 424 12.65 15.64 6.82
CA VAL A 424 11.35 15.66 7.51
C VAL A 424 11.46 16.25 8.90
N THR A 425 10.39 16.91 9.33
CA THR A 425 10.24 17.44 10.70
C THR A 425 9.22 16.59 11.47
N PRO A 426 9.65 15.79 12.46
CA PRO A 426 8.74 15.01 13.29
C PRO A 426 7.73 15.90 14.01
N GLY A 427 6.47 15.47 14.08
CA GLY A 427 5.41 16.19 14.79
C GLY A 427 3.99 15.71 14.42
N ALA A 428 3.04 15.96 15.32
CA ALA A 428 1.65 15.52 15.20
C ALA A 428 0.73 16.54 14.47
N GLY A 429 1.31 17.40 13.62
CA GLY A 429 0.60 18.50 12.95
C GLY A 429 -0.16 18.12 11.67
N ASN A 430 -0.16 16.83 11.27
CA ASN A 430 -0.86 16.36 10.08
C ASN A 430 -2.37 16.16 10.32
N ARG A 431 -3.14 15.97 9.24
CA ARG A 431 -4.63 15.93 9.28
C ARG A 431 -5.23 14.66 9.92
N GLY A 432 -4.43 13.75 10.48
CA GLY A 432 -4.94 12.47 10.99
C GLY A 432 -5.64 11.64 9.90
N GLY A 433 -6.60 10.78 10.27
CA GLY A 433 -7.38 9.99 9.32
C GLY A 433 -6.62 8.83 8.69
N PHE A 434 -7.25 8.18 7.70
CA PHE A 434 -6.59 7.15 6.89
C PHE A 434 -5.34 7.64 6.13
N PRO A 435 -5.28 8.90 5.63
CA PRO A 435 -4.08 9.40 4.93
C PRO A 435 -2.80 9.43 5.78
N ALA A 436 -2.92 9.40 7.11
CA ALA A 436 -1.76 9.33 8.01
C ALA A 436 -1.17 7.91 8.14
N LEU A 437 -1.86 6.88 7.63
CA LEU A 437 -1.40 5.49 7.67
C LEU A 437 -0.62 5.14 6.39
N PRO A 438 0.47 4.36 6.48
CA PRO A 438 1.07 3.73 7.67
C PRO A 438 1.97 4.63 8.55
N MET A 439 2.38 5.81 8.11
CA MET A 439 3.37 6.69 8.78
C MET A 439 3.15 6.79 10.30
N ALA A 440 1.90 6.95 10.75
CA ALA A 440 1.58 7.13 12.16
C ALA A 440 1.88 5.91 13.08
N PHE A 441 2.11 4.73 12.51
CA PHE A 441 2.43 3.49 13.24
C PHE A 441 3.88 3.02 13.05
N THR A 442 4.75 3.88 12.51
CA THR A 442 6.10 3.47 12.12
C THR A 442 7.19 3.99 13.06
N PRO A 443 8.19 3.16 13.40
CA PRO A 443 8.20 1.70 13.29
C PRO A 443 7.40 1.00 14.41
N ASP A 444 7.32 1.62 15.59
CA ASP A 444 6.75 1.05 16.81
C ASP A 444 5.36 1.60 17.10
N PHE A 445 4.44 0.71 17.47
CA PHE A 445 3.09 1.10 17.90
C PHE A 445 2.49 0.04 18.83
N ASP A 446 1.51 0.48 19.62
CA ASP A 446 0.85 -0.37 20.59
C ASP A 446 -0.39 -1.03 19.96
N VAL A 447 -0.69 -2.25 20.39
CA VAL A 447 -1.87 -3.01 19.96
C VAL A 447 -2.64 -3.44 21.21
N ALA A 448 -3.89 -3.00 21.30
CA ALA A 448 -4.78 -3.39 22.39
C ALA A 448 -5.97 -4.18 21.82
N ILE A 449 -6.16 -5.39 22.31
CA ILE A 449 -7.32 -6.24 22.00
C ILE A 449 -8.08 -6.53 23.29
N ASP A 450 -9.41 -6.50 23.23
CA ASP A 450 -10.29 -6.79 24.38
C ASP A 450 -10.60 -8.29 24.55
N SER A 451 -10.44 -9.09 23.50
CA SER A 451 -10.69 -10.54 23.47
C SER A 451 -9.64 -11.27 22.61
N PRO A 452 -9.23 -12.51 22.95
CA PRO A 452 -8.32 -13.31 22.12
C PRO A 452 -8.82 -13.55 20.68
N ASP A 453 -10.14 -13.70 20.49
CA ASP A 453 -10.74 -13.92 19.16
C ASP A 453 -10.54 -12.70 18.24
N HIS A 454 -10.30 -11.52 18.81
CA HIS A 454 -10.07 -10.29 18.07
C HIS A 454 -8.63 -10.12 17.57
N LEU A 455 -7.72 -11.02 17.96
CA LEU A 455 -6.35 -11.05 17.46
C LEU A 455 -6.30 -11.13 15.92
N ARG A 456 -7.24 -11.85 15.30
CA ARG A 456 -7.32 -11.99 13.83
C ARG A 456 -7.55 -10.66 13.12
N PHE A 457 -8.37 -9.78 13.70
CA PHE A 457 -8.65 -8.46 13.13
C PHE A 457 -7.45 -7.52 13.30
N ALA A 458 -6.74 -7.61 14.44
CA ALA A 458 -5.49 -6.90 14.63
C ALA A 458 -4.44 -7.34 13.61
N ALA A 459 -4.28 -8.65 13.42
CA ALA A 459 -3.37 -9.21 12.41
C ALA A 459 -3.72 -8.77 10.99
N ALA A 460 -5.00 -8.83 10.61
CA ALA A 460 -5.46 -8.38 9.30
C ALA A 460 -5.17 -6.88 9.09
N ALA A 461 -5.47 -6.02 10.08
CA ALA A 461 -5.14 -4.59 10.01
C ALA A 461 -3.64 -4.36 9.83
N ILE A 462 -2.80 -5.05 10.60
CA ILE A 462 -1.33 -4.95 10.52
C ILE A 462 -0.83 -5.40 9.15
N ASN A 463 -1.34 -6.52 8.60
CA ASN A 463 -0.99 -6.97 7.25
C ASN A 463 -1.34 -5.89 6.21
N LEU A 464 -2.51 -5.26 6.30
CA LEU A 464 -2.90 -4.20 5.37
C LEU A 464 -2.01 -2.95 5.49
N ILE A 465 -1.62 -2.54 6.72
CA ILE A 465 -0.74 -1.37 6.97
C ILE A 465 0.70 -1.67 6.53
N ALA A 466 1.25 -2.82 6.91
CA ALA A 466 2.61 -3.22 6.57
C ALA A 466 2.81 -3.35 5.05
N GLN A 467 1.76 -3.69 4.28
CA GLN A 467 1.80 -3.69 2.82
C GLN A 467 1.91 -2.31 2.17
N GLN A 468 1.92 -1.23 2.98
CA GLN A 468 2.07 0.15 2.48
C GLN A 468 3.33 0.88 2.95
N THR A 469 4.05 0.37 3.96
CA THR A 469 5.36 0.90 4.37
C THR A 469 6.53 0.01 3.93
N GLN A 470 7.70 0.60 3.64
CA GLN A 470 8.95 -0.16 3.48
C GLN A 470 9.65 -0.49 4.81
N VAL A 471 9.20 0.07 5.92
CA VAL A 471 9.73 -0.17 7.26
C VAL A 471 9.03 -1.36 7.88
N THR A 472 9.82 -2.25 8.50
CA THR A 472 9.25 -3.37 9.25
C THR A 472 8.54 -2.81 10.48
N LEU A 473 7.22 -2.99 10.52
CA LEU A 473 6.41 -2.61 11.67
C LEU A 473 6.75 -3.47 12.90
N ARG A 474 6.67 -2.86 14.08
CA ARG A 474 6.90 -3.49 15.39
C ARG A 474 5.68 -3.28 16.29
N PRO A 475 4.60 -4.08 16.10
CA PRO A 475 3.44 -4.05 16.97
C PRO A 475 3.82 -4.52 18.38
N ARG A 476 3.28 -3.90 19.42
CA ARG A 476 3.45 -4.34 20.81
C ARG A 476 2.10 -4.55 21.47
N ILE A 477 1.82 -5.78 21.89
CA ILE A 477 0.63 -6.09 22.67
C ILE A 477 0.68 -5.31 23.99
N THR A 478 -0.40 -4.60 24.29
CA THR A 478 -0.59 -3.87 25.54
C THR A 478 -2.04 -3.95 25.98
N ARG A 479 -2.31 -3.53 27.21
CA ARG A 479 -3.69 -3.35 27.69
C ARG A 479 -4.24 -2.03 27.20
N LEU A 480 -5.54 -2.01 26.93
CA LEU A 480 -6.22 -0.80 26.47
C LEU A 480 -6.09 0.38 27.46
N SER A 481 -6.09 0.10 28.77
CA SER A 481 -5.84 1.10 29.83
C SER A 481 -4.45 1.71 29.76
N ASP A 482 -3.46 0.91 29.39
CA ASP A 482 -2.04 1.29 29.41
C ASP A 482 -1.68 2.05 28.12
N ALA A 483 -2.30 1.67 26.99
CA ALA A 483 -2.23 2.40 25.72
C ALA A 483 -2.80 3.83 25.82
N ALA A 484 -3.81 4.05 26.68
CA ALA A 484 -4.41 5.37 26.85
C ALA A 484 -3.40 6.41 27.38
N GLY A 485 -2.36 5.96 28.10
CA GLY A 485 -1.30 6.80 28.67
C GLY A 485 -0.05 6.96 27.81
N SER A 486 0.09 6.23 26.69
CA SER A 486 1.26 6.32 25.81
C SER A 486 1.11 7.43 24.76
N GLY A 487 2.24 7.98 24.31
CA GLY A 487 2.33 8.93 23.19
C GLY A 487 2.55 8.25 21.82
N THR A 488 2.67 6.92 21.82
CA THR A 488 2.82 6.09 20.63
C THR A 488 1.47 5.90 19.94
N GLY A 489 1.48 5.65 18.62
CA GLY A 489 0.27 5.26 17.92
C GLY A 489 -0.31 3.97 18.53
N VAL A 490 -1.64 3.82 18.52
CA VAL A 490 -2.30 2.60 18.99
C VAL A 490 -3.30 2.03 17.97
N LEU A 491 -3.22 0.72 17.73
CA LEU A 491 -4.27 -0.07 17.11
C LEU A 491 -5.15 -0.69 18.20
N VAL A 492 -6.44 -0.38 18.20
CA VAL A 492 -7.40 -0.91 19.17
C VAL A 492 -8.40 -1.79 18.44
N VAL A 493 -8.56 -3.03 18.89
CA VAL A 493 -9.67 -3.90 18.46
C VAL A 493 -10.56 -4.14 19.66
N SER A 494 -11.73 -3.49 19.64
CA SER A 494 -12.66 -3.50 20.77
C SER A 494 -14.06 -3.13 20.34
N GLY A 495 -15.05 -3.61 21.09
CA GLY A 495 -16.41 -3.06 21.04
C GLY A 495 -16.47 -1.60 21.55
N GLY A 496 -17.58 -0.91 21.26
CA GLY A 496 -17.75 0.52 21.61
C GLY A 496 -17.63 0.83 23.11
N ARG A 497 -18.13 -0.06 23.97
CA ARG A 497 -17.99 0.09 25.43
C ARG A 497 -16.52 0.11 25.87
N GLY A 498 -15.68 -0.77 25.32
CA GLY A 498 -14.26 -0.79 25.65
C GLY A 498 -13.54 0.50 25.22
N LEU A 499 -13.92 1.08 24.06
CA LEU A 499 -13.42 2.39 23.63
C LEU A 499 -13.84 3.51 24.59
N ALA A 500 -15.10 3.51 25.02
CA ALA A 500 -15.63 4.48 25.98
C ALA A 500 -14.96 4.38 27.36
N ASP A 501 -14.78 3.15 27.88
CA ASP A 501 -14.12 2.89 29.16
C ASP A 501 -12.63 3.29 29.15
N ALA A 502 -11.98 3.20 27.99
CA ALA A 502 -10.64 3.72 27.75
C ALA A 502 -10.57 5.25 27.59
N GLY A 503 -11.74 5.91 27.55
CA GLY A 503 -11.86 7.34 27.31
C GLY A 503 -11.36 7.77 25.94
N LEU A 504 -11.42 6.90 24.93
CA LEU A 504 -11.12 7.23 23.54
C LEU A 504 -12.34 7.93 22.91
N ARG A 505 -12.08 8.86 21.99
CA ARG A 505 -13.12 9.63 21.29
C ARG A 505 -13.06 9.37 19.79
N PRO A 506 -13.52 8.19 19.33
CA PRO A 506 -13.60 7.91 17.90
C PRO A 506 -14.66 8.81 17.24
N PRO A 507 -14.58 9.03 15.92
CA PRO A 507 -15.61 9.75 15.18
C PRO A 507 -17.01 9.11 15.32
N LEU A 508 -17.08 7.78 15.31
CA LEU A 508 -18.27 7.00 15.61
C LEU A 508 -18.00 6.16 16.87
N LEU A 509 -18.73 6.42 17.95
CA LEU A 509 -18.68 5.63 19.17
C LEU A 509 -19.94 4.77 19.29
N PRO A 510 -19.84 3.44 19.14
CA PRO A 510 -21.00 2.58 19.36
C PRO A 510 -21.45 2.60 20.81
N ALA A 511 -22.75 2.80 20.99
CA ALA A 511 -23.45 2.73 22.25
C ALA A 511 -24.32 1.46 22.31
N ASP A 512 -25.14 1.34 23.35
CA ASP A 512 -26.02 0.18 23.52
C ASP A 512 -27.15 0.17 22.46
N GLY A 513 -27.56 -1.02 22.02
CA GLY A 513 -28.75 -1.22 21.19
C GLY A 513 -28.70 -0.64 19.77
N ASP A 514 -27.71 -1.03 18.98
CA ASP A 514 -27.48 -0.59 17.58
C ASP A 514 -27.42 0.93 17.38
N THR A 515 -27.16 1.66 18.47
CA THR A 515 -26.98 3.11 18.44
C THR A 515 -25.51 3.48 18.31
N VAL A 516 -25.25 4.57 17.58
CA VAL A 516 -23.92 5.11 17.36
C VAL A 516 -23.95 6.59 17.69
N ASP A 517 -23.05 7.03 18.57
CA ASP A 517 -22.81 8.44 18.84
C ASP A 517 -21.82 8.98 17.80
N VAL A 518 -22.30 9.90 16.97
CA VAL A 518 -21.49 10.58 15.94
C VAL A 518 -20.91 11.84 16.58
N GLY A 519 -19.63 11.78 16.92
CA GLY A 519 -18.91 12.82 17.67
C GLY A 519 -17.77 13.47 16.90
N THR A 520 -17.43 14.71 17.27
CA THR A 520 -16.20 15.39 16.84
C THR A 520 -15.13 15.32 17.95
N THR A 521 -13.86 15.21 17.57
CA THR A 521 -12.70 15.25 18.50
C THR A 521 -12.69 16.50 19.39
N ALA A 522 -13.23 17.62 18.89
CA ALA A 522 -13.46 18.86 19.61
C ALA A 522 -14.87 18.93 20.23
N GLY A 523 -15.08 18.18 21.31
CA GLY A 523 -16.09 18.46 22.35
C GLY A 523 -17.49 18.90 21.88
N ALA A 524 -18.40 17.92 21.85
CA ALA A 524 -19.87 18.06 21.78
C ALA A 524 -20.48 18.39 20.41
N ALA A 525 -20.56 17.37 19.56
CA ALA A 525 -21.79 17.12 18.82
C ALA A 525 -22.19 15.67 19.14
N ASN A 526 -23.25 15.47 19.93
CA ASN A 526 -23.71 14.15 20.38
C ASN A 526 -24.91 13.72 19.53
N THR A 527 -24.67 13.45 18.24
CA THR A 527 -25.76 12.95 17.39
C THR A 527 -25.85 11.45 17.59
N LEU A 528 -26.72 11.03 18.51
CA LEU A 528 -27.04 9.63 18.67
C LEU A 528 -27.95 9.17 17.53
N VAL A 529 -27.47 8.21 16.74
CA VAL A 529 -28.20 7.62 15.62
C VAL A 529 -28.51 6.16 15.96
N ASP A 530 -29.78 5.78 15.93
CA ASP A 530 -30.19 4.38 16.00
C ASP A 530 -30.23 3.80 14.58
N LEU A 531 -29.38 2.80 14.34
CA LEU A 531 -29.25 2.16 13.04
C LEU A 531 -30.15 0.93 12.90
N HIS A 532 -30.72 0.45 14.02
CA HIS A 532 -31.49 -0.80 14.10
C HIS A 532 -30.78 -2.02 13.46
N ALA A 533 -29.45 -1.97 13.33
CA ALA A 533 -28.65 -3.00 12.69
C ALA A 533 -27.18 -2.93 13.14
N PRO A 534 -26.48 -4.09 13.14
CA PRO A 534 -25.06 -4.16 13.44
C PRO A 534 -24.19 -3.54 12.32
N LEU A 535 -23.00 -3.08 12.72
CA LEU A 535 -21.97 -2.50 11.87
C LEU A 535 -20.61 -3.13 12.16
N GLY A 536 -19.83 -3.35 11.10
CA GLY A 536 -18.37 -3.47 11.17
C GLY A 536 -17.74 -2.14 10.81
N MET A 537 -16.77 -1.66 11.58
CA MET A 537 -16.15 -0.35 11.38
C MET A 537 -14.64 -0.40 11.57
N VAL A 538 -13.95 0.42 10.78
CA VAL A 538 -12.56 0.79 10.97
C VAL A 538 -12.47 2.31 10.97
N GLN A 539 -11.80 2.88 11.97
CA GLN A 539 -11.74 4.33 12.16
C GLN A 539 -10.32 4.78 12.46
N ALA A 540 -9.83 5.79 11.76
CA ALA A 540 -8.50 6.36 11.95
C ALA A 540 -8.63 7.81 12.44
N PHE A 541 -8.17 8.11 13.65
CA PHE A 541 -8.34 9.44 14.25
C PHE A 541 -7.18 9.80 15.18
N THR A 542 -7.12 11.07 15.58
CA THR A 542 -6.15 11.54 16.57
C THR A 542 -6.83 11.69 17.92
N ASP A 543 -6.25 11.08 18.94
CA ASP A 543 -6.69 11.23 20.33
C ASP A 543 -5.49 11.62 21.18
N ARG A 544 -5.60 12.69 21.98
CA ARG A 544 -4.52 13.19 22.85
C ARG A 544 -3.16 13.39 22.15
N GLY A 545 -3.17 13.70 20.85
CA GLY A 545 -1.96 13.94 20.06
C GLY A 545 -1.27 12.69 19.49
N ARG A 546 -1.85 11.50 19.65
CA ARG A 546 -1.41 10.25 19.00
C ARG A 546 -2.43 9.77 17.98
N ALA A 547 -1.97 9.00 16.99
CA ALA A 547 -2.86 8.32 16.07
C ALA A 547 -3.48 7.08 16.70
N VAL A 548 -4.76 6.86 16.41
CA VAL A 548 -5.54 5.72 16.83
C VAL A 548 -6.18 5.10 15.59
N LEU A 549 -6.01 3.80 15.41
CA LEU A 549 -6.80 3.00 14.49
C LEU A 549 -7.69 2.09 15.33
N ALA A 550 -8.99 2.34 15.31
CA ALA A 550 -9.97 1.52 16.01
C ALA A 550 -10.66 0.58 15.02
N VAL A 551 -10.68 -0.71 15.32
CA VAL A 551 -11.46 -1.74 14.63
C VAL A 551 -12.57 -2.18 15.59
N THR A 552 -13.82 -2.00 15.18
CA THR A 552 -14.98 -2.15 16.07
C THR A 552 -16.13 -2.83 15.36
N GLY A 553 -16.66 -3.89 15.96
CA GLY A 553 -17.94 -4.49 15.59
C GLY A 553 -19.03 -4.13 16.60
N THR A 554 -20.26 -3.91 16.11
CA THR A 554 -21.47 -3.84 16.96
C THR A 554 -22.26 -5.12 16.74
N GLY A 555 -22.18 -6.07 17.67
CA GLY A 555 -22.86 -7.36 17.53
C GLY A 555 -22.16 -8.33 16.56
N ASP A 556 -22.45 -8.24 15.25
CA ASP A 556 -21.93 -9.18 14.24
C ASP A 556 -20.54 -8.77 13.73
N TRP A 557 -19.50 -9.42 14.24
CA TRP A 557 -18.10 -9.17 13.86
C TRP A 557 -17.72 -9.67 12.47
N SER A 558 -18.56 -10.46 11.78
CA SER A 558 -18.31 -10.83 10.37
C SER A 558 -18.40 -9.63 9.43
N LEU A 559 -19.10 -8.57 9.85
CA LEU A 559 -19.11 -7.29 9.13
C LEU A 559 -17.74 -6.61 9.16
N VAL A 560 -16.94 -6.81 10.22
CA VAL A 560 -15.57 -6.29 10.29
C VAL A 560 -14.67 -7.00 9.28
N ASP A 561 -14.84 -8.32 9.10
CA ASP A 561 -14.16 -9.07 8.04
C ASP A 561 -14.52 -8.47 6.66
N THR A 562 -15.80 -8.20 6.42
CA THR A 562 -16.26 -7.55 5.17
C THR A 562 -15.66 -6.16 4.98
N THR A 563 -15.54 -5.36 6.05
CA THR A 563 -14.90 -4.04 6.00
C THR A 563 -13.41 -4.16 5.63
N LEU A 564 -12.67 -5.08 6.27
CA LEU A 564 -11.24 -5.28 6.00
C LEU A 564 -11.00 -5.88 4.60
N ASP A 565 -11.90 -6.75 4.13
CA ASP A 565 -11.89 -7.30 2.78
C ASP A 565 -12.11 -6.21 1.73
N HIS A 566 -13.03 -5.27 1.98
CA HIS A 566 -13.22 -4.10 1.14
C HIS A 566 -11.93 -3.29 1.02
N VAL A 567 -11.27 -2.99 2.15
CA VAL A 567 -9.98 -2.27 2.15
C VAL A 567 -8.90 -3.06 1.39
N ARG A 568 -8.86 -4.40 1.54
CA ARG A 568 -7.90 -5.25 0.83
C ARG A 568 -8.07 -5.19 -0.69
N GLY A 569 -9.30 -5.08 -1.17
CA GLY A 569 -9.64 -4.98 -2.59
C GLY A 569 -9.32 -3.63 -3.23
N LEU A 570 -9.04 -2.58 -2.45
CA LEU A 570 -8.70 -1.26 -2.99
C LEU A 570 -7.28 -1.25 -3.61
N PRO A 571 -7.05 -0.53 -4.73
CA PRO A 571 -5.76 -0.51 -5.42
C PRO A 571 -4.56 -0.15 -4.53
N ASN A 572 -4.74 0.83 -3.64
CA ASN A 572 -3.73 1.26 -2.66
C ASN A 572 -4.17 1.01 -1.22
N ARG A 573 -5.14 0.10 -0.97
CA ARG A 573 -5.61 -0.27 0.38
C ARG A 573 -6.01 0.95 1.22
N TRP A 574 -5.43 1.14 2.41
CA TRP A 574 -5.69 2.31 3.26
C TRP A 574 -5.41 3.65 2.56
N GLY A 575 -4.47 3.68 1.61
CA GLY A 575 -4.08 4.89 0.90
C GLY A 575 -5.08 5.30 -0.18
N SER A 576 -6.03 4.41 -0.51
CA SER A 576 -7.20 4.73 -1.34
C SER A 576 -8.35 5.33 -0.53
N LEU A 577 -8.30 5.24 0.81
CA LEU A 577 -9.35 5.77 1.66
C LEU A 577 -9.10 7.26 1.95
N THR A 578 -10.18 8.02 1.92
CA THR A 578 -10.23 9.40 2.38
C THR A 578 -11.03 9.47 3.68
N GLY A 579 -10.86 10.52 4.48
CA GLY A 579 -11.59 10.67 5.73
C GLY A 579 -11.04 9.81 6.88
N ASP A 580 -11.91 9.50 7.83
CA ASP A 580 -11.56 8.93 9.14
C ASP A 580 -12.41 7.70 9.54
N VAL A 581 -13.42 7.32 8.75
CA VAL A 581 -14.28 6.16 9.04
C VAL A 581 -14.56 5.35 7.77
N VAL A 582 -14.42 4.03 7.87
CA VAL A 582 -15.02 3.06 6.94
C VAL A 582 -15.96 2.17 7.73
N ALA A 583 -17.19 1.98 7.24
CA ALA A 583 -18.20 1.16 7.89
C ALA A 583 -18.94 0.27 6.90
N THR A 584 -19.27 -0.94 7.31
CA THR A 584 -20.07 -1.91 6.56
C THR A 584 -21.26 -2.34 7.42
N GLY A 585 -22.47 -2.18 6.88
CA GLY A 585 -23.70 -2.66 7.52
C GLY A 585 -24.19 -3.99 6.96
N ILE A 586 -25.29 -4.51 7.50
CA ILE A 586 -25.90 -5.80 7.11
C ILE A 586 -26.26 -5.95 5.63
N ALA A 587 -26.39 -4.84 4.90
CA ALA A 587 -26.60 -4.86 3.46
C ALA A 587 -25.33 -5.22 2.65
N GLY A 588 -24.18 -5.38 3.32
CA GLY A 588 -22.88 -5.61 2.69
C GLY A 588 -22.29 -4.39 1.96
N GLN A 589 -22.98 -3.25 1.99
CA GLN A 589 -22.49 -2.00 1.43
C GLN A 589 -21.50 -1.35 2.38
N THR A 590 -20.32 -1.02 1.86
CA THR A 590 -19.26 -0.33 2.60
C THR A 590 -19.27 1.15 2.23
N VAL A 591 -19.26 2.02 3.24
CA VAL A 591 -19.23 3.48 3.09
C VAL A 591 -17.96 4.03 3.73
N THR A 592 -17.42 5.09 3.13
CA THR A 592 -16.32 5.88 3.68
C THR A 592 -16.86 7.26 4.06
N LEU A 593 -16.54 7.72 5.26
CA LEU A 593 -17.03 8.98 5.82
C LEU A 593 -15.85 9.81 6.35
N SER A 594 -16.04 11.12 6.33
CA SER A 594 -15.18 12.06 7.03
C SER A 594 -16.00 12.81 8.08
N VAL A 595 -15.90 12.39 9.33
CA VAL A 595 -16.68 12.95 10.44
C VAL A 595 -15.93 14.11 11.10
N ASN A 596 -14.61 14.00 11.28
CA ASN A 596 -13.77 15.04 11.89
C ASN A 596 -13.16 16.04 10.88
N GLU A 597 -13.48 15.97 9.58
CA GLU A 597 -12.88 16.85 8.54
C GLU A 597 -13.19 18.35 8.70
N GLY A 598 -14.08 18.71 9.64
CA GLY A 598 -14.37 20.10 10.03
C GLY A 598 -13.34 20.74 10.97
N ASP A 599 -12.51 19.95 11.66
CA ASP A 599 -11.34 20.44 12.40
C ASP A 599 -10.13 20.46 11.45
N SER A 600 -10.24 21.26 10.39
CA SER A 600 -9.03 21.91 9.87
C SER A 600 -8.32 22.50 11.08
N MET A 601 -7.18 21.93 11.51
CA MET A 601 -6.23 22.68 12.32
C MET A 601 -6.08 23.99 11.55
N PRO A 602 -6.58 25.13 12.08
CA PRO A 602 -6.38 26.39 11.41
C PRO A 602 -4.88 26.48 11.20
N HIS A 603 -4.46 27.03 10.06
CA HIS A 603 -3.08 27.38 9.85
C HIS A 603 -2.66 28.25 11.04
N GLN A 604 -2.06 27.62 12.04
CA GLN A 604 -1.43 28.29 13.15
C GLN A 604 0.03 28.20 12.75
N PRO A 605 0.51 29.11 11.88
CA PRO A 605 1.91 29.13 11.53
C PRO A 605 2.65 29.09 12.86
N ALA A 606 3.50 28.07 13.04
CA ALA A 606 4.48 28.11 14.10
C ALA A 606 5.15 29.48 13.94
N PRO A 607 5.04 30.38 14.95
CA PRO A 607 5.50 31.74 14.77
C PRO A 607 6.98 31.62 14.41
N SER A 608 7.35 32.13 13.24
CA SER A 608 8.75 32.20 12.82
C SER A 608 9.56 32.84 13.96
N ASP A 609 10.84 32.51 14.09
CA ASP A 609 11.65 33.05 15.18
C ASP A 609 11.61 34.60 15.24
N GLY A 610 11.36 35.26 14.10
CA GLY A 610 11.07 36.69 14.03
C GLY A 610 9.76 37.12 14.71
N TRP A 611 8.67 36.36 14.60
CA TRP A 611 7.41 36.65 15.28
C TRP A 611 7.49 36.41 16.79
N ARG A 612 8.22 35.37 17.23
CA ARG A 612 8.47 35.13 18.66
C ARG A 612 9.17 36.32 19.31
N TRP A 613 10.13 36.93 18.62
CA TRP A 613 10.80 38.14 19.09
C TRP A 613 9.84 39.33 19.24
N TRP A 614 8.94 39.56 18.28
CA TRP A 614 7.92 40.62 18.37
C TRP A 614 6.88 40.37 19.47
N ALA A 615 6.52 39.12 19.74
CA ALA A 615 5.63 38.78 20.85
C ALA A 615 6.27 39.10 22.21
N TRP A 616 7.54 38.73 22.41
CA TRP A 616 8.29 39.09 23.62
C TRP A 616 8.50 40.60 23.77
N ALA A 617 8.77 41.32 22.67
CA ALA A 617 8.88 42.78 22.67
C ALA A 617 7.55 43.46 23.07
N SER A 618 6.42 42.91 22.60
CA SER A 618 5.08 43.42 22.93
C SER A 618 4.74 43.20 24.41
N VAL A 619 5.06 42.03 24.96
CA VAL A 619 4.88 41.73 26.40
C VAL A 619 5.74 42.65 27.27
N ALA A 620 7.00 42.90 26.86
CA ALA A 620 7.89 43.83 27.56
C ALA A 620 7.37 45.27 27.53
N ALA A 621 6.83 45.73 26.38
CA ALA A 621 6.27 47.07 26.25
C ALA A 621 5.02 47.27 27.12
N VAL A 622 4.11 46.28 27.16
CA VAL A 622 2.92 46.31 28.04
C VAL A 622 3.34 46.29 29.51
N GLY A 623 4.31 45.46 29.89
CA GLY A 623 4.85 45.42 31.25
C GLY A 623 5.43 46.77 31.69
N ALA A 624 6.20 47.44 30.81
CA ALA A 624 6.75 48.77 31.08
C ALA A 624 5.66 49.84 31.22
N ALA A 625 4.61 49.80 30.39
CA ALA A 625 3.49 50.72 30.47
C ALA A 625 2.70 50.57 31.79
N VAL A 626 2.47 49.33 32.24
CA VAL A 626 1.81 49.04 33.52
C VAL A 626 2.66 49.53 34.71
N LEU A 627 3.98 49.35 34.66
CA LEU A 627 4.88 49.87 35.70
C LEU A 627 4.90 51.41 35.74
N ALA A 628 4.91 52.06 34.59
CA ALA A 628 4.86 53.53 34.50
C ALA A 628 3.51 54.08 35.00
N ALA A 629 2.39 53.42 34.66
CA ALA A 629 1.06 53.75 35.17
C ALA A 629 0.95 53.53 36.69
N GLY A 630 1.50 52.43 37.19
CA GLY A 630 1.58 52.15 38.64
C GLY A 630 2.41 53.20 39.39
N ALA A 631 3.56 53.59 38.84
CA ALA A 631 4.43 54.61 39.42
C ALA A 631 3.75 56.00 39.43
N THR A 632 3.06 56.38 38.36
CA THR A 632 2.34 57.67 38.29
C THR A 632 1.15 57.73 39.25
N VAL A 633 0.42 56.62 39.44
CA VAL A 633 -0.65 56.52 40.44
C VAL A 633 -0.09 56.59 41.87
N LEU A 634 1.05 55.95 42.14
CA LEU A 634 1.70 56.02 43.45
C LEU A 634 2.27 57.40 43.78
N ILE A 635 2.82 58.10 42.79
CA ILE A 635 3.32 59.48 42.95
C ILE A 635 2.14 60.45 43.19
N ARG A 636 1.03 60.31 42.45
CA ARG A 636 -0.18 61.11 42.65
C ARG A 636 -0.92 60.85 43.97
N ARG A 637 -0.66 59.72 44.65
CA ARG A 637 -1.21 59.43 45.99
C ARG A 637 -0.32 59.94 47.13
N ARG A 638 0.90 60.39 46.85
CA ARG A 638 1.87 60.91 47.84
C ARG A 638 2.06 62.43 47.79
N ALA A 639 1.60 63.09 46.73
CA ALA A 639 1.38 64.54 46.67
C ALA A 639 -0.07 64.84 47.07
#